data_AF-A0A2T4S6N8-F1
#
_entry.id   AF-A0A2T4S6N8-F1
#
_cell.length_a   1.000
_cell.length_b   1.000
_cell.length_c   1.000
_cell.angle_alpha   90.00
_cell.angle_beta   90.00
_cell.angle_gamma   90.00
#
_symmetry.space_group_name_H-M   'P 1'
#
loop_
_entity.id
_entity.type
_entity.pdbx_description
1 polymer ?
#
loop_
_entity_poly.entity_id
_entity_poly.type
_entity_poly.pdbx_seq_one_letter_code
_entity_poly.pdbx_strand_id
1 'polypeptide(L)'
;PDMYINQPDVKHIFDDETIPYQDASHVIGSGISAAHLTLKLIEESKAETVHLWMNKPIEVYDFDADPGWLGPKNMTRYREIDSSKERLSIIAQERHKGSMPKELYLRLKKHVQDGQLQIHVNEIQAVKNHRIITENESYEYDHILLATGFKNNIMQMPVIQSFVENTQAPLTETKHPVLNESLEWLPGVFVSGALADIELGPFARSFAGGREAASRISKAFINQEEKVS
;
A
#
# COMPACT_ATOMS: atom_id res chain seq x y z
N PRO A 1 -1.25 13.22 3.28
CA PRO A 1 -1.52 14.58 2.79
C PRO A 1 -0.80 15.60 3.67
N ASP A 2 -0.37 16.73 3.13
CA ASP A 2 0.45 17.70 3.88
C ASP A 2 -0.27 18.28 5.09
N MET A 3 -1.61 18.29 5.06
CA MET A 3 -2.44 18.77 6.17
C MET A 3 -2.29 17.98 7.48
N TYR A 4 -1.79 16.73 7.42
CA TYR A 4 -1.56 15.89 8.59
C TYR A 4 -0.12 16.02 9.13
N ILE A 5 0.79 16.64 8.37
CA ILE A 5 2.19 16.76 8.75
C ILE A 5 2.29 17.72 9.93
N ASN A 6 3.05 17.34 10.96
CA ASN A 6 3.29 18.11 12.18
C ASN A 6 2.02 18.50 12.97
N GLN A 7 0.89 17.83 12.71
CA GLN A 7 -0.29 17.99 13.56
C GLN A 7 -0.10 17.20 14.87
N PRO A 8 -0.45 17.78 16.02
CA PRO A 8 -0.39 17.06 17.29
C PRO A 8 -1.32 15.85 17.24
N ASP A 9 -0.89 14.74 17.83
CA ASP A 9 -1.71 13.54 18.04
C ASP A 9 -2.26 12.90 16.75
N VAL A 10 -1.58 13.17 15.63
CA VAL A 10 -1.80 12.52 14.34
C VAL A 10 -0.62 11.60 14.04
N LYS A 11 -0.89 10.32 13.77
CA LYS A 11 0.15 9.30 13.71
C LYS A 11 -0.05 8.31 12.57
N HIS A 12 1.00 7.99 11.82
CA HIS A 12 0.93 6.92 10.83
C HIS A 12 1.12 5.56 11.49
N ILE A 13 0.33 4.57 11.10
CA ILE A 13 0.35 3.23 11.74
C ILE A 13 1.62 2.41 11.47
N PHE A 14 2.53 2.92 10.65
CA PHE A 14 3.79 2.28 10.30
C PHE A 14 5.00 3.10 10.74
N ASP A 15 4.81 4.16 11.52
CA ASP A 15 5.91 4.87 12.15
C ASP A 15 6.41 4.04 13.36
N ASP A 16 7.71 4.10 13.67
CA ASP A 16 8.41 3.29 14.69
C ASP A 16 8.08 3.70 16.15
N GLU A 17 6.83 4.09 16.41
CA GLU A 17 6.39 4.58 17.70
C GLU A 17 5.14 3.83 18.19
N THR A 18 4.94 3.80 19.51
CA THR A 18 3.76 3.18 20.11
C THR A 18 2.48 3.86 19.61
N ILE A 19 1.51 3.06 19.18
CA ILE A 19 0.22 3.54 18.68
C ILE A 19 -0.77 3.67 19.86
N PRO A 20 -1.35 4.86 20.10
CA PRO A 20 -2.24 5.10 21.24
C PRO A 20 -3.68 4.66 20.93
N TYR A 21 -3.91 3.35 20.77
CA TYR A 21 -5.22 2.82 20.36
C TYR A 21 -6.38 3.24 21.29
N GLN A 22 -6.14 3.27 22.60
CA GLN A 22 -7.18 3.61 23.59
C GLN A 22 -7.64 5.08 23.53
N ASP A 23 -6.77 5.96 23.07
CA ASP A 23 -6.99 7.40 23.00
C ASP A 23 -7.19 7.87 21.55
N ALA A 24 -7.42 6.94 20.62
CA ALA A 24 -7.71 7.23 19.23
C ALA A 24 -9.20 7.01 18.93
N SER A 25 -9.81 7.98 18.27
CA SER A 25 -11.22 7.95 17.87
C SER A 25 -11.40 8.04 16.35
N HIS A 26 -10.33 8.36 15.61
CA HIS A 26 -10.39 8.69 14.20
C HIS A 26 -9.37 7.87 13.39
N VAL A 27 -9.82 7.30 12.26
CA VAL A 27 -8.98 6.58 11.29
C VAL A 27 -9.11 7.25 9.93
N ILE A 28 -7.98 7.54 9.28
CA ILE A 28 -7.93 8.02 7.90
C ILE A 28 -7.43 6.92 6.97
N GLY A 29 -8.25 6.52 5.99
CA GLY A 29 -7.88 5.54 4.97
C GLY A 29 -9.08 4.74 4.47
N SER A 30 -8.93 4.11 3.30
CA SER A 30 -10.03 3.38 2.64
C SER A 30 -9.78 1.87 2.48
N GLY A 31 -8.54 1.40 2.67
CA GLY A 31 -8.17 0.02 2.42
C GLY A 31 -8.34 -0.92 3.60
N ILE A 32 -7.89 -2.17 3.41
CA ILE A 32 -7.85 -3.25 4.40
C ILE A 32 -7.27 -2.80 5.75
N SER A 33 -6.13 -2.10 5.75
CA SER A 33 -5.50 -1.63 6.99
C SER A 33 -6.37 -0.63 7.75
N ALA A 34 -7.08 0.26 7.05
CA ALA A 34 -8.02 1.19 7.67
C ALA A 34 -9.23 0.46 8.26
N ALA A 35 -9.78 -0.52 7.54
CA ALA A 35 -10.88 -1.34 8.03
C ALA A 35 -10.51 -2.12 9.30
N HIS A 36 -9.36 -2.82 9.31
CA HIS A 36 -8.90 -3.52 10.50
C HIS A 36 -8.62 -2.58 11.68
N LEU A 37 -8.02 -1.43 11.41
CA LEU A 37 -7.73 -0.45 12.45
C LEU A 37 -9.01 0.09 13.08
N THR A 38 -10.00 0.44 12.25
CA THR A 38 -11.31 0.88 12.73
C THR A 38 -11.97 -0.18 13.60
N LEU A 39 -11.98 -1.44 13.17
CA LEU A 39 -12.54 -2.55 13.95
C LEU A 39 -11.82 -2.72 15.29
N LYS A 40 -10.48 -2.58 15.30
CA LYS A 40 -9.69 -2.61 16.52
C LYS A 40 -10.04 -1.44 17.46
N LEU A 41 -10.19 -0.22 16.94
CA LEU A 41 -10.56 0.94 17.75
C LEU A 41 -11.96 0.81 18.34
N ILE A 42 -12.91 0.19 17.63
CA ILE A 42 -14.25 -0.06 18.17
C ILE A 42 -14.18 -0.96 19.43
N GLU A 43 -13.20 -1.86 19.50
CA GLU A 43 -13.01 -2.77 20.64
C GLU A 43 -12.16 -2.15 21.77
N GLU A 44 -11.13 -1.36 21.44
CA GLU A 44 -10.11 -0.91 22.40
C GLU A 44 -10.19 0.58 22.78
N SER A 45 -10.85 1.42 21.98
CA SER A 45 -10.93 2.86 22.23
C SER A 45 -11.86 3.18 23.39
N LYS A 46 -11.59 4.29 24.08
CA LYS A 46 -12.50 4.88 25.06
C LYS A 46 -13.66 5.65 24.40
N ALA A 47 -13.57 5.93 23.10
CA ALA A 47 -14.58 6.66 22.36
C ALA A 47 -15.87 5.85 22.22
N GLU A 48 -17.01 6.49 22.42
CA GLU A 48 -18.33 5.87 22.20
C GLU A 48 -18.58 5.56 20.72
N THR A 49 -18.05 6.42 19.83
CA THR A 49 -18.16 6.28 18.38
C THR A 49 -16.78 6.48 17.73
N VAL A 50 -16.42 5.56 16.83
CA VAL A 50 -15.21 5.66 16.01
C VAL A 50 -15.55 6.28 14.66
N HIS A 51 -14.66 7.11 14.12
CA HIS A 51 -14.85 7.80 12.86
C HIS A 51 -13.86 7.29 11.80
N LEU A 52 -14.38 6.73 10.71
CA LEU A 52 -13.57 6.32 9.55
C LEU A 52 -13.71 7.32 8.41
N TRP A 53 -12.61 7.94 8.02
CA TRP A 53 -12.55 8.97 6.99
C TRP A 53 -11.93 8.42 5.71
N MET A 54 -12.67 8.54 4.62
CA MET A 54 -12.33 7.99 3.33
C MET A 54 -12.38 9.08 2.26
N ASN A 55 -11.43 9.04 1.34
CA ASN A 55 -11.40 9.94 0.18
C ASN A 55 -12.25 9.44 -1.00
N LYS A 56 -12.84 8.25 -0.88
CA LYS A 56 -13.73 7.64 -1.88
C LYS A 56 -14.69 6.66 -1.20
N PRO A 57 -15.82 6.31 -1.84
CA PRO A 57 -16.70 5.26 -1.34
C PRO A 57 -15.96 3.92 -1.17
N ILE A 58 -16.50 3.05 -0.32
CA ILE A 58 -15.94 1.69 -0.14
C ILE A 58 -16.03 0.93 -1.46
N GLU A 59 -14.87 0.49 -1.94
CA GLU A 59 -14.74 -0.44 -3.05
C GLU A 59 -14.48 -1.85 -2.50
N VAL A 60 -15.28 -2.81 -2.95
CA VAL A 60 -15.21 -4.20 -2.49
C VAL A 60 -14.57 -5.07 -3.55
N TYR A 61 -13.37 -5.58 -3.24
CA TYR A 61 -12.61 -6.48 -4.11
C TYR A 61 -11.94 -7.57 -3.27
N ASP A 62 -11.95 -8.81 -3.77
CA ASP A 62 -11.31 -9.95 -3.10
C ASP A 62 -9.82 -10.10 -3.47
N PHE A 63 -9.37 -9.44 -4.54
CA PHE A 63 -7.99 -9.45 -5.03
C PHE A 63 -7.44 -8.03 -5.18
N ASP A 64 -6.12 -7.89 -5.16
CA ASP A 64 -5.43 -6.60 -5.30
C ASP A 64 -5.53 -6.00 -6.71
N ALA A 65 -5.79 -6.83 -7.72
CA ALA A 65 -5.95 -6.49 -9.14
C ALA A 65 -6.74 -7.59 -9.86
N ASP A 66 -7.05 -7.42 -11.15
CA ASP A 66 -7.70 -8.46 -11.97
C ASP A 66 -6.86 -9.77 -11.98
N PRO A 67 -7.42 -10.93 -11.59
CA PRO A 67 -6.68 -12.20 -11.57
C PRO A 67 -6.05 -12.63 -12.91
N GLY A 68 -6.48 -12.06 -14.04
CA GLY A 68 -5.83 -12.22 -15.34
C GLY A 68 -4.36 -11.78 -15.37
N TRP A 69 -3.93 -10.97 -14.41
CA TRP A 69 -2.52 -10.58 -14.18
C TRP A 69 -1.68 -11.66 -13.49
N LEU A 70 -2.29 -12.71 -12.93
CA LEU A 70 -1.57 -13.85 -12.34
C LEU A 70 -1.02 -14.81 -13.39
N GLY A 71 -1.43 -14.66 -14.64
CA GLY A 71 -1.09 -15.56 -15.74
C GLY A 71 -0.79 -14.82 -17.05
N PRO A 72 -0.59 -15.57 -18.14
CA PRO A 72 -0.15 -15.00 -19.42
C PRO A 72 -1.18 -14.06 -20.06
N LYS A 73 -2.46 -14.15 -19.67
CA LYS A 73 -3.57 -13.39 -20.28
C LYS A 73 -3.24 -11.89 -20.38
N ASN A 74 -2.87 -11.27 -19.26
CA ASN A 74 -2.50 -9.86 -19.26
C ASN A 74 -0.96 -9.68 -19.32
N MET A 75 -0.20 -10.63 -18.76
CA MET A 75 1.26 -10.52 -18.68
C MET A 75 1.99 -10.63 -20.02
N THR A 76 1.46 -11.36 -21.01
CA THR A 76 2.15 -11.51 -22.32
C THR A 76 2.31 -10.15 -23.00
N ARG A 77 1.20 -9.43 -23.23
CA ARG A 77 1.23 -8.09 -23.84
C ARG A 77 1.97 -7.08 -22.97
N TYR A 78 1.82 -7.18 -21.65
CA TYR A 78 2.50 -6.27 -20.72
C TYR A 78 4.02 -6.37 -20.81
N ARG A 79 4.58 -7.57 -20.99
CA ARG A 79 6.03 -7.79 -21.13
C ARG A 79 6.60 -7.25 -22.44
N GLU A 80 5.78 -7.02 -23.46
CA GLU A 80 6.20 -6.43 -24.74
C GLU A 80 6.34 -4.90 -24.68
N ILE A 81 5.91 -4.25 -23.59
CA ILE A 81 5.99 -2.80 -23.43
C ILE A 81 7.41 -2.42 -22.98
N ASP A 82 8.11 -1.56 -23.71
CA ASP A 82 9.47 -1.13 -23.32
C ASP A 82 9.47 0.02 -22.29
N SER A 83 8.48 0.91 -22.33
CA SER A 83 8.45 2.09 -21.46
C SER A 83 8.11 1.71 -20.03
N SER A 84 9.06 1.98 -19.11
CA SER A 84 8.83 1.83 -17.67
C SER A 84 7.70 2.75 -17.16
N LYS A 85 7.54 3.94 -17.76
CA LYS A 85 6.46 4.87 -17.43
C LYS A 85 5.10 4.30 -17.80
N GLU A 86 4.97 3.71 -18.99
CA GLU A 86 3.72 3.06 -19.42
C GLU A 86 3.38 1.87 -18.54
N ARG A 87 4.35 0.98 -18.27
CA ARG A 87 4.20 -0.16 -17.37
C ARG A 87 3.72 0.26 -15.98
N LEU A 88 4.31 1.30 -15.39
CA LEU A 88 3.89 1.82 -14.08
C LEU A 88 2.49 2.43 -14.11
N SER A 89 2.12 3.11 -15.21
CA SER A 89 0.75 3.63 -15.37
C SER A 89 -0.28 2.49 -15.37
N ILE A 90 0.00 1.41 -16.10
CA ILE A 90 -0.85 0.21 -16.12
C ILE A 90 -0.94 -0.39 -14.72
N ILE A 91 0.20 -0.62 -14.05
CA ILE A 91 0.21 -1.14 -12.66
C ILE A 91 -0.63 -0.26 -11.73
N ALA A 92 -0.53 1.05 -11.85
CA ALA A 92 -1.26 1.98 -11.00
C ALA A 92 -2.77 1.94 -11.25
N GLN A 93 -3.20 1.73 -12.50
CA GLN A 93 -4.62 1.63 -12.89
C GLN A 93 -5.25 0.30 -12.50
N GLU A 94 -4.51 -0.80 -12.63
CA GLU A 94 -5.00 -2.15 -12.38
C GLU A 94 -5.12 -2.49 -10.90
N ARG A 95 -4.33 -1.83 -10.05
CA ARG A 95 -4.37 -2.05 -8.59
C ARG A 95 -5.62 -1.43 -7.99
N HIS A 96 -6.42 -2.24 -7.30
CA HIS A 96 -7.58 -1.83 -6.53
C HIS A 96 -7.15 -1.19 -5.19
N LYS A 97 -6.39 -0.08 -5.23
CA LYS A 97 -5.86 0.57 -4.03
C LYS A 97 -6.98 1.11 -3.15
N GLY A 98 -6.87 0.87 -1.85
CA GLY A 98 -7.89 1.36 -0.90
C GLY A 98 -9.23 0.63 -1.04
N SER A 99 -9.22 -0.59 -1.57
CA SER A 99 -10.35 -1.51 -1.50
C SER A 99 -10.24 -2.43 -0.28
N MET A 100 -11.29 -3.18 -0.02
CA MET A 100 -11.30 -4.23 1.00
C MET A 100 -12.16 -5.43 0.58
N PRO A 101 -11.90 -6.63 1.12
CA PRO A 101 -12.76 -7.78 0.93
C PRO A 101 -14.17 -7.57 1.48
N LYS A 102 -15.12 -8.35 0.95
CA LYS A 102 -16.53 -8.27 1.35
C LYS A 102 -16.75 -8.52 2.85
N GLU A 103 -15.97 -9.41 3.45
CA GLU A 103 -16.07 -9.72 4.89
C GLU A 103 -15.82 -8.48 5.76
N LEU A 104 -14.75 -7.73 5.49
CA LEU A 104 -14.46 -6.49 6.21
C LEU A 104 -15.55 -5.44 6.00
N TYR A 105 -16.03 -5.27 4.77
CA TYR A 105 -17.11 -4.34 4.49
C TYR A 105 -18.39 -4.68 5.30
N LEU A 106 -18.77 -5.95 5.36
CA LEU A 106 -19.94 -6.39 6.12
C LEU A 106 -19.78 -6.14 7.63
N ARG A 107 -18.57 -6.33 8.17
CA ARG A 107 -18.26 -6.02 9.58
C ARG A 107 -18.38 -4.53 9.86
N LEU A 108 -17.78 -3.67 9.04
CA LEU A 108 -17.91 -2.21 9.18
C LEU A 108 -19.39 -1.79 9.09
N LYS A 109 -20.14 -2.32 8.12
CA LYS A 109 -21.57 -2.02 7.95
C LYS A 109 -22.39 -2.37 9.20
N LYS A 110 -22.09 -3.49 9.86
CA LYS A 110 -22.74 -3.86 11.12
C LYS A 110 -22.52 -2.79 12.20
N HIS A 111 -21.28 -2.36 12.41
CA HIS A 111 -20.98 -1.34 13.42
C HIS A 111 -21.55 0.05 13.11
N VAL A 112 -21.75 0.36 11.82
CA VAL A 112 -22.52 1.56 11.41
C VAL A 112 -23.98 1.43 11.85
N GLN A 113 -24.59 0.25 11.68
CA GLN A 113 -25.97 0.00 12.11
C GLN A 113 -26.12 0.04 13.64
N ASP A 114 -25.10 -0.42 14.36
CA ASP A 114 -25.07 -0.44 15.83
C ASP A 114 -24.70 0.94 16.43
N GLY A 115 -24.43 1.95 15.62
CA GLY A 115 -24.08 3.32 16.07
C GLY A 115 -22.66 3.50 16.60
N GLN A 116 -21.82 2.45 16.54
CA GLN A 116 -20.44 2.46 17.04
C GLN A 116 -19.44 3.04 16.03
N LEU A 117 -19.84 3.15 14.76
CA LEU A 117 -18.99 3.62 13.67
C LEU A 117 -19.72 4.66 12.82
N GLN A 118 -19.06 5.79 12.57
CA GLN A 118 -19.47 6.75 11.56
C GLN A 118 -18.46 6.75 10.40
N ILE A 119 -18.96 6.54 9.18
CA ILE A 119 -18.14 6.56 7.96
C ILE A 119 -18.35 7.89 7.24
N HIS A 120 -17.25 8.58 6.96
CA HIS A 120 -17.20 9.86 6.28
C HIS A 120 -16.57 9.67 4.91
N VAL A 121 -17.35 9.88 3.85
CA VAL A 121 -16.87 9.87 2.45
C VAL A 121 -16.86 11.30 1.95
N ASN A 122 -15.91 12.11 2.44
CA ASN A 122 -15.81 13.54 2.16
C ASN A 122 -14.35 14.02 2.22
N GLU A 123 -14.06 15.16 1.60
CA GLU A 123 -12.78 15.83 1.74
C GLU A 123 -12.71 16.55 3.09
N ILE A 124 -11.80 16.08 3.95
CA ILE A 124 -11.30 16.85 5.08
C ILE A 124 -10.66 18.10 4.49
N GLN A 125 -11.15 19.29 4.86
CA GLN A 125 -10.61 20.56 4.37
C GLN A 125 -9.39 21.01 5.18
N ALA A 126 -9.42 20.77 6.48
CA ALA A 126 -8.31 21.08 7.37
C ALA A 126 -8.30 20.20 8.63
N VAL A 127 -7.12 20.01 9.19
CA VAL A 127 -6.92 19.51 10.55
C VAL A 127 -6.17 20.59 11.32
N LYS A 128 -6.75 21.08 12.42
CA LYS A 128 -6.10 22.08 13.29
C LYS A 128 -6.77 22.11 14.66
N ASN A 129 -6.01 22.43 15.70
CA ASN A 129 -6.51 22.61 17.07
C ASN A 129 -7.39 21.42 17.54
N HIS A 130 -6.94 20.18 17.36
CA HIS A 130 -7.71 18.97 17.71
C HIS A 130 -9.08 18.86 17.03
N ARG A 131 -9.25 19.49 15.86
CA ARG A 131 -10.47 19.37 15.05
C ARG A 131 -10.17 18.95 13.63
N ILE A 132 -10.96 18.03 13.12
CA ILE A 132 -11.15 17.79 11.69
C ILE A 132 -12.26 18.72 11.21
N ILE A 133 -11.98 19.51 10.17
CA ILE A 133 -12.90 20.48 9.59
C ILE A 133 -13.34 19.97 8.22
N THR A 134 -14.65 19.85 8.05
CA THR A 134 -15.29 19.57 6.77
C THR A 134 -15.98 20.84 6.27
N GLU A 135 -16.63 20.77 5.12
CA GLU A 135 -17.40 21.89 4.58
C GLU A 135 -18.52 22.37 5.52
N ASN A 136 -19.19 21.42 6.20
CA ASN A 136 -20.41 21.70 6.95
C ASN A 136 -20.25 21.53 8.46
N GLU A 137 -19.22 20.80 8.91
CA GLU A 137 -19.11 20.32 10.28
C GLU A 137 -17.67 20.35 10.80
N SER A 138 -17.52 20.16 12.11
CA SER A 138 -16.22 19.94 12.72
C SER A 138 -16.29 18.86 13.78
N TYR A 139 -15.26 18.01 13.82
CA TYR A 139 -15.17 16.85 14.67
C TYR A 139 -13.95 16.98 15.56
N GLU A 140 -14.14 16.92 16.88
CA GLU A 140 -13.03 16.88 17.83
C GLU A 140 -12.36 15.52 17.80
N TYR A 141 -11.04 15.49 17.98
CA TYR A 141 -10.29 14.25 18.09
C TYR A 141 -9.26 14.31 19.23
N ASP A 142 -9.09 13.18 19.90
CA ASP A 142 -7.98 12.94 20.80
C ASP A 142 -6.74 12.55 19.99
N HIS A 143 -6.82 11.43 19.25
CA HIS A 143 -5.83 11.04 18.24
C HIS A 143 -6.45 10.65 16.91
N ILE A 144 -5.71 10.91 15.83
CA ILE A 144 -5.97 10.43 14.47
C ILE A 144 -4.93 9.39 14.07
N LEU A 145 -5.38 8.22 13.64
CA LEU A 145 -4.50 7.20 13.07
C LEU A 145 -4.60 7.17 11.55
N LEU A 146 -3.46 7.35 10.87
CA LEU A 146 -3.35 7.34 9.42
C LEU A 146 -3.03 5.93 8.93
N ALA A 147 -4.01 5.31 8.26
CA ALA A 147 -3.88 4.05 7.53
C ALA A 147 -3.80 4.32 6.01
N THR A 148 -2.99 5.31 5.62
CA THR A 148 -2.93 5.85 4.25
C THR A 148 -1.98 5.10 3.32
N GLY A 149 -1.43 3.98 3.76
CA GLY A 149 -0.46 3.18 3.01
C GLY A 149 0.91 3.85 2.89
N PHE A 150 1.71 3.42 1.92
CA PHE A 150 3.08 3.91 1.73
C PHE A 150 3.22 4.77 0.48
N LYS A 151 4.17 5.70 0.48
CA LYS A 151 4.58 6.40 -0.74
C LYS A 151 5.29 5.42 -1.68
N ASN A 152 4.89 5.41 -2.95
CA ASN A 152 5.50 4.57 -3.98
C ASN A 152 6.76 5.21 -4.54
N ASN A 153 7.81 5.35 -3.70
CA ASN A 153 9.11 5.81 -4.17
C ASN A 153 10.22 5.03 -3.47
N ILE A 154 10.72 4.00 -4.14
CA ILE A 154 11.80 3.15 -3.63
C ILE A 154 13.10 3.94 -3.37
N MET A 155 13.32 5.05 -4.09
CA MET A 155 14.51 5.88 -3.93
C MET A 155 14.45 6.76 -2.67
N GLN A 156 13.31 6.82 -1.98
CA GLN A 156 13.23 7.45 -0.65
C GLN A 156 13.78 6.55 0.46
N MET A 157 14.03 5.26 0.17
CA MET A 157 14.61 4.34 1.14
C MET A 157 16.13 4.56 1.22
N PRO A 158 16.70 4.99 2.37
CA PRO A 158 18.12 5.33 2.46
C PRO A 158 19.06 4.20 2.05
N VAL A 159 18.69 2.95 2.35
CA VAL A 159 19.45 1.75 1.97
C VAL A 159 19.49 1.56 0.44
N ILE A 160 18.38 1.81 -0.26
CA ILE A 160 18.30 1.68 -1.71
C ILE A 160 19.06 2.81 -2.38
N GLN A 161 18.89 4.05 -1.90
CA GLN A 161 19.64 5.19 -2.39
C GLN A 161 21.16 4.95 -2.25
N SER A 162 21.60 4.58 -1.05
CA SER A 162 23.03 4.29 -0.79
C SER A 162 23.55 3.15 -1.65
N PHE A 163 22.74 2.10 -1.86
CA PHE A 163 23.10 0.99 -2.73
C PHE A 163 23.35 1.46 -4.17
N VAL A 164 22.41 2.22 -4.74
CA VAL A 164 22.51 2.74 -6.12
C VAL A 164 23.72 3.68 -6.25
N GLU A 165 23.92 4.59 -5.31
CA GLU A 165 25.04 5.54 -5.32
C GLU A 165 26.41 4.84 -5.28
N ASN A 166 26.54 3.80 -4.45
CA ASN A 166 27.81 3.08 -4.28
C ASN A 166 28.11 2.06 -5.39
N THR A 167 27.08 1.45 -5.99
CA THR A 167 27.24 0.38 -6.98
C THR A 167 27.03 0.84 -8.41
N GLN A 168 26.48 2.05 -8.60
CA GLN A 168 26.01 2.54 -9.90
C GLN A 168 24.99 1.60 -10.56
N ALA A 169 24.16 0.93 -9.75
CA ALA A 169 23.16 -0.01 -10.25
C ALA A 169 22.22 0.65 -11.28
N PRO A 170 21.95 0.00 -12.43
CA PRO A 170 21.20 0.60 -13.52
C PRO A 170 19.74 0.84 -13.11
N LEU A 171 19.23 2.01 -13.48
CA LEU A 171 17.85 2.40 -13.23
C LEU A 171 17.12 2.73 -14.53
N THR A 172 15.82 2.47 -14.57
CA THR A 172 14.93 2.91 -15.64
C THR A 172 14.74 4.44 -15.61
N GLU A 173 14.12 4.99 -16.66
CA GLU A 173 13.72 6.41 -16.72
C GLU A 173 12.85 6.84 -15.52
N THR A 174 12.11 5.90 -14.92
CA THR A 174 11.25 6.11 -13.75
C THR A 174 11.92 5.77 -12.42
N LYS A 175 13.26 5.61 -12.41
CA LYS A 175 14.06 5.33 -11.20
C LYS A 175 13.72 4.02 -10.50
N HIS A 176 13.39 2.98 -11.27
CA HIS A 176 13.24 1.60 -10.79
C HIS A 176 14.42 0.73 -11.25
N PRO A 177 14.72 -0.39 -10.56
CA PRO A 177 15.74 -1.33 -11.01
C PRO A 177 15.54 -1.77 -12.47
N VAL A 178 16.61 -1.79 -13.25
CA VAL A 178 16.64 -2.51 -14.53
C VAL A 178 16.94 -3.97 -14.22
N LEU A 179 15.98 -4.86 -14.49
CA LEU A 179 16.05 -6.26 -14.12
C LEU A 179 16.05 -7.17 -15.34
N ASN A 180 16.71 -8.31 -15.23
CA ASN A 180 16.53 -9.41 -16.19
C ASN A 180 15.33 -10.29 -15.82
N GLU A 181 15.07 -11.33 -16.63
CA GLU A 181 13.94 -12.25 -16.40
C GLU A 181 13.99 -12.93 -15.02
N SER A 182 15.19 -13.10 -14.45
CA SER A 182 15.40 -13.70 -13.13
C SER A 182 15.27 -12.72 -11.97
N LEU A 183 14.90 -11.46 -12.25
CA LEU A 183 14.84 -10.35 -11.30
C LEU A 183 16.21 -9.97 -10.70
N GLU A 184 17.28 -10.23 -11.43
CA GLU A 184 18.62 -9.83 -11.08
C GLU A 184 18.84 -8.36 -11.48
N TRP A 185 19.29 -7.55 -10.53
CA TRP A 185 19.57 -6.13 -10.72
C TRP A 185 21.05 -5.88 -11.03
N LEU A 186 21.92 -6.57 -10.32
CA LEU A 186 23.37 -6.65 -10.53
C LEU A 186 23.79 -8.11 -10.35
N PRO A 187 24.97 -8.53 -10.85
CA PRO A 187 25.44 -9.90 -10.68
C PRO A 187 25.37 -10.38 -9.21
N GLY A 188 24.55 -11.39 -8.96
CA GLY A 188 24.33 -11.96 -7.61
C GLY A 188 23.40 -11.15 -6.70
N VAL A 189 22.82 -10.05 -7.18
CA VAL A 189 21.86 -9.20 -6.46
C VAL A 189 20.49 -9.31 -7.09
N PHE A 190 19.59 -10.02 -6.41
CA PHE A 190 18.22 -10.25 -6.84
C PHE A 190 17.24 -9.44 -5.99
N VAL A 191 16.15 -8.99 -6.58
CA VAL A 191 15.14 -8.17 -5.89
C VAL A 191 13.73 -8.71 -6.09
N SER A 192 12.83 -8.37 -5.16
CA SER A 192 11.42 -8.75 -5.19
C SER A 192 10.53 -7.63 -4.66
N GLY A 193 9.21 -7.84 -4.65
CA GLY A 193 8.26 -6.87 -4.12
C GLY A 193 8.27 -5.56 -4.91
N ALA A 194 8.30 -4.42 -4.20
CA ALA A 194 8.26 -3.09 -4.82
C ALA A 194 9.46 -2.79 -5.73
N LEU A 195 10.61 -3.42 -5.52
CA LEU A 195 11.79 -3.26 -6.38
C LEU A 195 11.64 -4.02 -7.71
N ALA A 196 10.79 -5.04 -7.75
CA ALA A 196 10.48 -5.83 -8.94
C ALA A 196 9.10 -5.48 -9.55
N ASP A 197 8.49 -4.35 -9.14
CA ASP A 197 7.13 -3.94 -9.52
C ASP A 197 6.91 -4.02 -11.03
N ILE A 198 7.87 -3.47 -11.80
CA ILE A 198 7.78 -3.35 -13.25
C ILE A 198 7.81 -4.72 -13.93
N GLU A 199 8.61 -5.67 -13.44
CA GLU A 199 8.74 -7.00 -14.07
C GLU A 199 7.67 -8.00 -13.62
N LEU A 200 7.13 -7.82 -12.42
CA LEU A 200 6.12 -8.70 -11.84
C LEU A 200 4.68 -8.19 -12.03
N GLY A 201 4.51 -6.94 -12.43
CA GLY A 201 3.21 -6.35 -12.71
C GLY A 201 2.39 -6.05 -11.45
N PRO A 202 1.05 -5.93 -11.57
CA PRO A 202 0.19 -5.45 -10.49
C PRO A 202 0.31 -6.24 -9.18
N PHE A 203 0.52 -7.55 -9.25
CA PHE A 203 0.62 -8.44 -8.08
C PHE A 203 2.03 -8.51 -7.45
N ALA A 204 3.02 -7.75 -7.92
CA ALA A 204 4.40 -7.80 -7.41
C ALA A 204 4.52 -7.71 -5.88
N ARG A 205 3.65 -6.93 -5.23
CA ARG A 205 3.66 -6.68 -3.78
C ARG A 205 2.72 -7.58 -2.98
N SER A 206 2.10 -8.57 -3.63
CA SER A 206 1.22 -9.54 -2.99
C SER A 206 1.96 -10.87 -2.75
N PHE A 207 1.29 -11.79 -2.07
CA PHE A 207 1.76 -13.16 -1.91
C PHE A 207 2.04 -13.84 -3.27
N ALA A 208 1.21 -13.58 -4.29
CA ALA A 208 1.41 -14.16 -5.61
C ALA A 208 2.69 -13.63 -6.27
N GLY A 209 2.96 -12.32 -6.18
CA GLY A 209 4.21 -11.72 -6.64
C GLY A 209 5.43 -12.28 -5.91
N GLY A 210 5.33 -12.49 -4.60
CA GLY A 210 6.40 -13.13 -3.82
C GLY A 210 6.70 -14.55 -4.27
N ARG A 211 5.67 -15.37 -4.56
CA ARG A 211 5.85 -16.72 -5.11
C ARG A 211 6.48 -16.71 -6.50
N GLU A 212 6.04 -15.82 -7.36
CA GLU A 212 6.60 -15.67 -8.71
C GLU A 212 8.07 -15.24 -8.65
N ALA A 213 8.39 -14.25 -7.81
CA ALA A 213 9.77 -13.81 -7.60
C ALA A 213 10.66 -14.96 -7.11
N ALA A 214 10.22 -15.69 -6.09
CA ALA A 214 10.96 -16.84 -5.57
C ALA A 214 11.20 -17.91 -6.65
N SER A 215 10.19 -18.20 -7.49
CA SER A 215 10.29 -19.14 -8.60
C SER A 215 11.34 -18.70 -9.64
N ARG A 216 11.35 -17.42 -10.05
CA ARG A 216 12.30 -16.90 -11.03
C ARG A 216 13.73 -16.85 -10.48
N ILE A 217 13.89 -16.36 -9.26
CA ILE A 217 15.20 -16.25 -8.61
C ILE A 217 15.80 -17.66 -8.37
N SER A 218 15.00 -18.62 -7.88
CA SER A 218 15.47 -20.00 -7.64
C SER A 218 16.02 -20.67 -8.90
N LYS A 219 15.34 -20.48 -10.04
CA LYS A 219 15.82 -21.02 -11.34
C LYS A 219 17.18 -20.46 -11.75
N ALA A 220 17.48 -19.20 -11.41
CA ALA A 220 18.78 -18.60 -11.70
C ALA A 220 19.92 -19.31 -10.95
N PHE A 221 19.69 -19.73 -9.71
CA PHE A 221 20.68 -20.49 -8.92
C PHE A 221 20.88 -21.91 -9.44
N ILE A 222 19.79 -22.63 -9.73
CA ILE A 222 19.87 -24.02 -10.24
C ILE A 222 20.63 -24.05 -11.58
N ASN A 223 20.32 -23.12 -12.48
CA ASN A 223 20.98 -23.05 -13.79
C ASN A 223 22.46 -22.62 -13.70
N GLN A 224 22.90 -22.00 -12.60
CA GLN A 224 24.31 -21.70 -12.35
C GLN A 224 25.07 -22.96 -11.89
N GLU A 225 24.47 -23.82 -11.05
CA GLU A 225 25.09 -25.09 -10.64
C GLU A 225 25.28 -26.05 -11.82
N GLU A 226 24.29 -26.14 -12.73
CA GLU A 226 24.39 -26.99 -13.93
C GLU A 226 25.47 -26.52 -14.94
N LYS A 227 25.86 -25.23 -14.92
CA LYS A 227 26.91 -24.71 -15.80
C LYS A 227 28.33 -24.87 -15.25
N VAL A 228 28.45 -25.12 -13.94
CA VAL A 228 29.73 -25.29 -13.25
C VAL A 228 30.08 -26.78 -13.07
N SER A 229 29.09 -27.67 -13.17
CA SER A 229 29.27 -29.13 -13.23
C SER A 229 29.55 -29.64 -14.65
#